data_AF-A0A0A1U9A4-F1
#
_entry.id   AF-A0A0A1U9A4-F1
#
_cell.length_a   1.000
_cell.length_b   1.000
_cell.length_c   1.000
_cell.angle_alpha   90.00
_cell.angle_beta   90.00
_cell.angle_gamma   90.00
#
_symmetry.space_group_name_H-M   'P 1'
#
loop_
_entity.id
_entity.type
_entity.pdbx_description
1 polymer ?
#
loop_
_entity_poly.entity_id
_entity_poly.type
_entity_poly.pdbx_seq_one_letter_code
_entity_poly.pdbx_strand_id
1 'polypeptide(L)'
;MIIIFVLMLFIITSSTNLNVEWCKYLNKLECVSFGEECEHKYQWSLSTEKIQLPSIKDDFMIKCGVNTHLEIVLNLEHFFILHFNLTNDTYKYSKKFDQFILVPKSPIYNLIYVNKQVLKTTCFNCKECVNYTSCVTCNDGYYVFNNFCYSCYSSCKTCSNNTNYGCLTCKYGYYLTQNTKCFKCYYSCATCFGDTIDECLTCRYGYYMSGTSTCLMCHDWCESCYNGSNTECYSCKSGYYLQGNNSCLQCSEGCVTCFASSTTCNSCQYSYYQSNNTCIKCDSSCISCKGPGANNCYSCDYQYSLVNGFCVKCDSSCYDCNGTAPNNCLSCNYMYSYLNGNCIQCDSSCRTCNGTGSDNCLSCYDSYYLSSNTCLKCHSSCVTCYGTEPNNCLSCSYWDSLTDGYCVQCDSSCRTCNGSGPNNCLSCYSWYGVSNGQCVQCDSSCYTCNGTGPENCLSCFNNYYLNFTRCIKCDPTCRVCNGPNANNCLSCNTHYYFENGYCLKWETDNWPQ
;
A
#
# COMPACT_ATOMS: atom_id res chain seq x y z
N MET A 1 36.46 44.82 15.13
CA MET A 1 35.19 45.29 14.54
C MET A 1 34.67 44.15 13.67
N ILE A 2 33.61 43.50 14.11
CA ILE A 2 33.08 42.23 13.62
C ILE A 2 32.08 42.53 12.50
N ILE A 3 32.22 41.93 11.31
CA ILE A 3 31.13 41.82 10.33
C ILE A 3 31.12 40.39 9.79
N ILE A 4 30.00 39.73 10.04
CA ILE A 4 29.68 38.32 9.79
C ILE A 4 29.16 38.18 8.35
N PHE A 5 29.71 37.24 7.57
CA PHE A 5 29.10 36.74 6.35
C PHE A 5 28.00 35.74 6.72
N VAL A 6 26.74 36.05 6.42
CA VAL A 6 25.61 35.12 6.52
C VAL A 6 25.43 34.44 5.17
N LEU A 7 25.78 33.16 5.09
CA LEU A 7 25.35 32.25 4.03
C LEU A 7 23.87 31.90 4.27
N MET A 8 22.98 32.42 3.43
CA MET A 8 21.59 31.95 3.33
C MET A 8 21.55 30.69 2.45
N LEU A 9 21.40 29.52 3.07
CA LEU A 9 21.00 28.28 2.42
C LEU A 9 19.51 28.36 2.08
N PHE A 10 19.19 28.32 0.78
CA PHE A 10 17.82 28.08 0.31
C PHE A 10 17.42 26.63 0.62
N ILE A 11 16.50 26.45 1.56
CA ILE A 11 15.82 25.17 1.79
C ILE A 11 14.70 25.07 0.75
N ILE A 12 14.91 24.22 -0.26
CA ILE A 12 13.84 23.77 -1.16
C ILE A 12 13.01 22.75 -0.38
N THR A 13 11.80 23.12 0.03
CA THR A 13 10.82 22.17 0.56
C THR A 13 10.19 21.40 -0.59
N SER A 14 10.80 20.29 -0.99
CA SER A 14 10.14 19.24 -1.74
C SER A 14 9.37 18.35 -0.76
N SER A 15 8.05 18.30 -0.88
CA SER A 15 7.20 17.36 -0.16
C SER A 15 7.36 15.94 -0.71
N THR A 16 8.35 15.20 -0.19
CA THR A 16 8.45 13.73 -0.23
C THR A 16 9.16 13.28 1.05
N ASN A 17 8.46 13.21 2.18
CA ASN A 17 9.06 12.80 3.46
C ASN A 17 8.95 11.28 3.63
N LEU A 18 9.92 10.55 3.08
CA LEU A 18 10.17 9.14 3.42
C LEU A 18 11.56 9.09 4.08
N ASN A 19 11.61 9.28 5.40
CA ASN A 19 12.87 9.56 6.13
C ASN A 19 13.30 8.48 7.14
N VAL A 20 12.78 7.25 7.04
CA VAL A 20 13.19 6.17 7.96
C VAL A 20 13.43 4.84 7.24
N GLU A 21 14.36 4.05 7.76
CA GLU A 21 14.60 2.66 7.37
C GLU A 21 14.16 1.72 8.50
N TRP A 22 13.37 0.69 8.18
CA TRP A 22 12.81 -0.25 9.15
C TRP A 22 13.67 -1.49 9.29
N CYS A 23 14.21 -1.72 10.48
CA CYS A 23 15.09 -2.81 10.87
C CYS A 23 14.35 -3.90 11.65
N LYS A 24 14.25 -5.12 11.13
CA LYS A 24 13.58 -6.24 11.81
C LYS A 24 14.55 -7.05 12.66
N TYR A 25 14.28 -7.31 13.93
CA TYR A 25 15.07 -8.22 14.77
C TYR A 25 14.18 -9.13 15.61
N LEU A 26 14.20 -10.44 15.36
CA LEU A 26 13.41 -11.43 16.10
C LEU A 26 11.93 -11.03 16.20
N ASN A 27 11.42 -10.70 17.40
CA ASN A 27 10.05 -10.23 17.64
C ASN A 27 9.94 -8.68 17.68
N LYS A 28 10.90 -7.96 17.08
CA LYS A 28 10.95 -6.50 17.08
C LYS A 28 11.11 -5.93 15.67
N LEU A 29 10.60 -4.73 15.46
CA LEU A 29 10.85 -3.87 14.29
C LEU A 29 11.23 -2.48 14.81
N GLU A 30 12.32 -1.89 14.35
CA GLU A 30 12.79 -0.57 14.78
C GLU A 30 13.06 0.32 13.59
N CYS A 31 12.74 1.61 13.67
CA CYS A 31 13.13 2.56 12.63
C CYS A 31 14.48 3.21 12.98
N VAL A 32 15.27 3.51 11.96
CA VAL A 32 16.45 4.39 12.02
C VAL A 32 16.29 5.53 11.00
N SER A 33 17.03 6.62 11.17
CA SER A 33 16.94 7.75 10.25
C SER A 33 17.44 7.35 8.86
N PHE A 34 16.89 7.94 7.79
CA PHE A 34 17.31 7.66 6.42
C PHE A 34 18.81 7.91 6.23
N GLY A 35 19.56 6.85 5.88
CA GLY A 35 21.02 6.87 5.75
C GLY A 35 21.80 6.35 6.98
N GLU A 36 21.13 6.04 8.09
CA GLU A 36 21.69 5.27 9.21
C GLU A 36 21.45 3.77 8.97
N GLU A 37 22.48 2.93 9.07
CA GLU A 37 22.35 1.49 8.86
C GLU A 37 21.84 0.77 10.14
N CYS A 38 20.91 -0.18 9.95
CA CYS A 38 20.49 -1.11 10.99
C CYS A 38 21.70 -1.89 11.57
N GLU A 39 21.83 -1.99 12.89
CA GLU A 39 22.93 -2.77 13.52
C GLU A 39 22.97 -4.24 13.03
N HIS A 40 24.15 -4.89 13.03
CA HIS A 40 24.37 -6.24 12.47
C HIS A 40 23.52 -7.39 13.03
N LYS A 41 22.68 -7.13 14.04
CA LYS A 41 21.77 -8.11 14.64
C LYS A 41 20.44 -8.24 13.91
N TYR A 42 20.01 -7.25 13.10
CA TYR A 42 18.69 -7.25 12.44
C TYR A 42 18.64 -8.25 11.25
N GLN A 43 17.51 -8.95 11.10
CA GLN A 43 17.19 -9.97 10.09
C GLN A 43 16.97 -9.41 8.69
N TRP A 44 16.43 -8.19 8.57
CA TRP A 44 16.27 -7.47 7.31
C TRP A 44 16.05 -5.97 7.57
N SER A 45 16.26 -5.15 6.55
CA SER A 45 15.89 -3.73 6.54
C SER A 45 15.10 -3.35 5.28
N LEU A 46 14.16 -2.40 5.42
CA LEU A 46 13.32 -1.90 4.32
C LEU A 46 13.06 -0.40 4.46
N SER A 47 13.24 0.37 3.40
CA SER A 47 12.79 1.77 3.31
C SER A 47 11.42 1.81 2.62
N THR A 48 10.36 1.79 3.41
CA THR A 48 8.96 1.71 2.95
C THR A 48 8.01 2.25 4.04
N GLU A 49 6.85 2.77 3.64
CA GLU A 49 5.75 3.13 4.54
C GLU A 49 4.79 1.96 4.77
N LYS A 50 5.02 0.83 4.08
CA LYS A 50 4.18 -0.36 4.14
C LYS A 50 4.99 -1.65 4.24
N ILE A 51 4.69 -2.46 5.26
CA ILE A 51 5.34 -3.74 5.51
C ILE A 51 4.31 -4.83 5.63
N GLN A 52 4.50 -5.90 4.87
CA GLN A 52 3.70 -7.11 4.99
C GLN A 52 4.44 -8.15 5.83
N LEU A 53 3.82 -8.62 6.91
CA LEU A 53 4.36 -9.68 7.76
C LEU A 53 3.47 -10.95 7.65
N PRO A 54 4.04 -12.11 7.29
CA PRO A 54 3.26 -13.33 7.06
C PRO A 54 2.73 -13.97 8.35
N SER A 55 3.28 -13.63 9.52
CA SER A 55 2.71 -13.83 10.85
C SER A 55 3.63 -13.21 11.91
N ILE A 56 3.09 -12.85 13.08
CA ILE A 56 3.85 -12.34 14.23
C ILE A 56 3.43 -13.04 15.53
N LYS A 57 4.35 -13.10 16.50
CA LYS A 57 4.08 -13.67 17.83
C LYS A 57 3.41 -12.62 18.73
N ASP A 58 2.73 -13.10 19.77
CA ASP A 58 2.31 -12.23 20.87
C ASP A 58 3.53 -11.48 21.43
N ASP A 59 3.33 -10.25 21.87
CA ASP A 59 4.38 -9.33 22.33
C ASP A 59 5.35 -8.81 21.25
N PHE A 60 5.00 -8.90 19.97
CA PHE A 60 5.80 -8.31 18.90
C PHE A 60 5.84 -6.78 19.02
N MET A 61 7.04 -6.20 19.09
CA MET A 61 7.22 -4.76 19.33
C MET A 61 7.65 -4.00 18.08
N ILE A 62 7.09 -2.81 17.88
CA ILE A 62 7.48 -1.89 16.82
C ILE A 62 7.84 -0.56 17.46
N LYS A 63 9.05 -0.07 17.20
CA LYS A 63 9.54 1.16 17.81
C LYS A 63 10.07 2.13 16.76
N CYS A 64 9.65 3.39 16.84
CA CYS A 64 10.23 4.46 16.04
C CYS A 64 10.21 5.78 16.80
N GLY A 65 11.38 6.39 16.98
CA GLY A 65 11.55 7.66 17.68
C GLY A 65 11.46 8.90 16.80
N VAL A 66 11.11 8.72 15.52
CA VAL A 66 11.01 9.78 14.50
C VAL A 66 9.54 9.93 14.10
N ASN A 67 9.12 11.14 13.71
CA ASN A 67 7.78 11.38 13.20
C ASN A 67 7.58 10.64 11.88
N THR A 68 6.81 9.55 11.90
CA THR A 68 6.54 8.70 10.72
C THR A 68 5.24 7.93 10.91
N HIS A 69 4.79 7.26 9.85
CA HIS A 69 3.69 6.30 9.92
C HIS A 69 4.09 5.00 9.24
N LEU A 70 3.53 3.88 9.68
CA LEU A 70 3.78 2.56 9.11
C LEU A 70 2.46 1.81 8.92
N GLU A 71 2.18 1.43 7.69
CA GLU A 71 1.15 0.46 7.35
C GLU A 71 1.68 -0.97 7.53
N ILE A 72 0.99 -1.77 8.34
CA ILE A 72 1.27 -3.19 8.49
C ILE A 72 0.11 -4.01 7.95
N VAL A 73 0.46 -4.95 7.06
CA VAL A 73 -0.44 -6.00 6.59
C VAL A 73 -0.02 -7.32 7.24
N LEU A 74 -0.78 -7.82 8.20
CA LEU A 74 -0.58 -9.14 8.81
C LEU A 74 -1.40 -10.20 8.07
N ASN A 75 -0.76 -11.30 7.70
CA ASN A 75 -1.38 -12.47 7.08
C ASN A 75 -2.23 -12.15 5.84
N LEU A 76 -1.94 -11.06 5.11
CA LEU A 76 -2.71 -10.57 3.96
C LEU A 76 -4.16 -10.12 4.26
N GLU A 77 -4.59 -10.15 5.51
CA GLU A 77 -5.99 -9.91 5.90
C GLU A 77 -6.16 -8.76 6.89
N HIS A 78 -5.22 -8.59 7.83
CA HIS A 78 -5.34 -7.58 8.88
C HIS A 78 -4.46 -6.37 8.59
N PHE A 79 -5.07 -5.20 8.55
CA PHE A 79 -4.43 -3.93 8.21
C PHE A 79 -4.36 -3.00 9.42
N PHE A 80 -3.17 -2.51 9.72
CA PHE A 80 -2.91 -1.59 10.83
C PHE A 80 -2.13 -0.38 10.34
N ILE A 81 -2.52 0.82 10.78
CA ILE A 81 -1.73 2.04 10.58
C ILE A 81 -1.20 2.48 11.94
N LEU A 82 0.12 2.54 12.07
CA LEU A 82 0.81 2.96 13.28
C LEU A 82 1.39 4.34 13.07
N HIS A 83 1.05 5.28 13.95
CA HIS A 83 1.59 6.65 13.91
C HIS A 83 2.63 6.82 15.03
N PHE A 84 3.83 7.25 14.65
CA PHE A 84 4.96 7.45 15.55
C PHE A 84 5.29 8.92 15.69
N ASN A 85 5.57 9.34 16.91
CA ASN A 85 6.08 10.67 17.25
C ASN A 85 6.90 10.60 18.55
N LEU A 86 7.32 11.74 19.09
CA LEU A 86 8.14 11.80 20.32
C LEU A 86 7.47 11.17 21.56
N THR A 87 6.14 11.15 21.64
CA THR A 87 5.37 10.57 22.77
C THR A 87 4.94 9.13 22.51
N ASN A 88 4.64 8.79 21.25
CA ASN A 88 4.06 7.52 20.83
C ASN A 88 5.11 6.74 20.03
N ASP A 89 6.17 6.29 20.69
CA ASP A 89 7.32 5.71 20.01
C ASP A 89 7.29 4.19 19.91
N THR A 90 6.46 3.50 20.70
CA THR A 90 6.50 2.03 20.83
C THR A 90 5.10 1.42 20.82
N TYR A 91 4.83 0.51 19.88
CA TYR A 91 3.63 -0.32 19.83
C TYR A 91 3.97 -1.78 20.11
N LYS A 92 3.03 -2.51 20.72
CA LYS A 92 3.15 -3.93 21.06
C LYS A 92 1.93 -4.68 20.57
N TYR A 93 2.13 -5.73 19.80
CA TYR A 93 1.04 -6.59 19.32
C TYR A 93 0.52 -7.48 20.45
N SER A 94 -0.80 -7.54 20.59
CA SER A 94 -1.48 -8.41 21.55
C SER A 94 -2.35 -9.40 20.79
N LYS A 95 -1.96 -10.67 20.75
CA LYS A 95 -2.69 -11.76 20.10
C LYS A 95 -4.09 -11.96 20.70
N LYS A 96 -4.27 -11.64 21.99
CA LYS A 96 -5.58 -11.67 22.66
C LYS A 96 -6.60 -10.70 22.05
N PHE A 97 -6.12 -9.57 21.51
CA PHE A 97 -6.96 -8.49 20.97
C PHE A 97 -6.75 -8.28 19.47
N ASP A 98 -5.87 -9.09 18.86
CA ASP A 98 -5.43 -9.01 17.46
C ASP A 98 -5.12 -7.59 16.97
N GLN A 99 -4.44 -6.80 17.81
CA GLN A 99 -4.13 -5.40 17.52
C GLN A 99 -2.79 -4.96 18.13
N PHE A 100 -2.26 -3.87 17.60
CA PHE A 100 -1.12 -3.16 18.17
C PHE A 100 -1.58 -2.15 19.22
N ILE A 101 -1.03 -2.26 20.42
CA ILE A 101 -1.33 -1.41 21.57
C ILE A 101 -0.13 -0.50 21.85
N LEU A 102 -0.36 0.79 22.03
CA LEU A 102 0.69 1.75 22.38
C LEU A 102 1.23 1.47 23.80
N VAL A 103 2.55 1.42 23.95
CA VAL A 103 3.20 1.22 25.26
C VAL A 103 3.58 2.58 25.84
N PRO A 104 3.03 2.99 27.00
CA PRO A 104 3.40 4.26 27.63
C PRO A 104 4.86 4.23 28.14
N LYS A 105 5.65 5.25 27.80
CA LYS A 105 7.05 5.40 28.24
C LYS A 105 7.15 5.43 29.78
N SER A 106 7.87 4.47 30.37
CA SER A 106 8.36 4.59 31.76
C SER A 106 9.62 5.47 31.81
N PRO A 107 9.91 6.16 32.93
CA PRO A 107 11.04 7.08 33.04
C PRO A 107 12.40 6.34 33.03
N ILE A 108 13.36 6.94 32.33
CA ILE A 108 14.68 6.40 31.96
C ILE A 108 15.64 6.36 33.16
N TYR A 109 16.38 5.26 33.35
CA TYR A 109 17.67 5.27 34.04
C TYR A 109 18.81 5.32 33.02
N ASN A 110 19.74 6.25 33.23
CA ASN A 110 20.93 6.51 32.41
C ASN A 110 21.83 5.27 32.25
N LEU A 111 22.23 4.97 31.02
CA LEU A 111 23.41 4.15 30.74
C LEU A 111 24.41 4.97 29.92
N ILE A 112 25.62 4.97 30.47
CA ILE A 112 26.81 5.74 30.08
C ILE A 112 27.32 5.26 28.71
N TYR A 113 27.58 6.20 27.80
CA TYR A 113 28.32 5.94 26.57
C TYR A 113 29.77 5.57 26.91
N VAL A 114 30.14 4.32 26.63
CA VAL A 114 31.54 3.91 26.52
C VAL A 114 31.88 3.87 25.03
N ASN A 115 32.82 4.72 24.61
CA ASN A 115 33.45 4.67 23.29
C ASN A 115 34.09 3.28 23.09
N LYS A 116 33.41 2.41 22.37
CA LYS A 116 33.99 1.18 21.82
C LYS A 116 34.27 1.46 20.34
N GLN A 117 35.54 1.54 19.97
CA GLN A 117 35.92 1.47 18.56
C GLN A 117 35.46 0.10 18.03
N VAL A 118 34.37 0.11 17.25
CA VAL A 118 33.87 -1.07 16.55
C VAL A 118 34.66 -1.15 15.25
N LEU A 119 35.50 -2.17 15.09
CA LEU A 119 36.04 -2.51 13.77
C LEU A 119 34.86 -2.78 12.83
N LYS A 120 34.83 -2.09 11.68
CA LYS A 120 33.85 -2.26 10.61
C LYS A 120 34.09 -3.63 9.94
N THR A 121 33.19 -4.59 10.14
CA THR A 121 33.31 -5.96 9.61
C THR A 121 32.50 -6.13 8.34
N THR A 122 33.04 -6.80 7.32
CA THR A 122 32.48 -6.90 5.96
C THR A 122 31.54 -8.11 5.72
N CYS A 123 31.09 -8.78 6.78
CA CYS A 123 30.44 -10.09 6.69
C CYS A 123 28.89 -10.05 6.67
N PHE A 124 28.30 -9.30 5.73
CA PHE A 124 26.83 -9.18 5.57
C PHE A 124 26.21 -10.39 4.83
N ASN A 125 24.98 -10.77 5.19
CA ASN A 125 24.23 -11.91 4.61
C ASN A 125 24.96 -13.26 4.65
N CYS A 126 25.91 -13.37 5.58
CA CYS A 126 26.73 -14.55 5.77
C CYS A 126 26.18 -15.44 6.89
N LYS A 127 26.16 -16.74 6.64
CA LYS A 127 25.78 -17.78 7.60
C LYS A 127 26.97 -18.18 8.48
N GLU A 128 28.18 -18.27 7.91
CA GLU A 128 29.41 -18.60 8.65
C GLU A 128 30.56 -17.66 8.27
N CYS A 129 31.03 -16.85 9.22
CA CYS A 129 32.09 -15.87 9.04
C CYS A 129 33.41 -16.31 9.67
N VAL A 130 34.52 -16.01 9.00
CA VAL A 130 35.90 -16.20 9.51
C VAL A 130 36.62 -14.87 9.56
N ASN A 131 37.36 -14.63 10.64
CA ASN A 131 38.17 -13.42 10.89
C ASN A 131 37.42 -12.10 10.76
N TYR A 132 36.09 -12.13 10.91
CA TYR A 132 35.17 -10.99 10.79
C TYR A 132 35.13 -10.30 9.42
N THR A 133 35.91 -10.75 8.43
CA THR A 133 35.97 -10.10 7.11
C THR A 133 35.61 -11.02 5.94
N SER A 134 35.63 -12.33 6.16
CA SER A 134 35.48 -13.33 5.09
C SER A 134 34.31 -14.27 5.37
N CYS A 135 33.38 -14.38 4.43
CA CYS A 135 32.27 -15.30 4.50
C CYS A 135 32.60 -16.66 3.87
N VAL A 136 32.30 -17.75 4.58
CA VAL A 136 32.49 -19.14 4.11
C VAL A 136 31.19 -19.70 3.53
N THR A 137 30.04 -19.45 4.16
CA THR A 137 28.73 -19.84 3.66
C THR A 137 27.73 -18.70 3.82
N CYS A 138 26.90 -18.43 2.82
CA CYS A 138 25.88 -17.37 2.86
C CYS A 138 24.52 -17.87 3.33
N ASN A 139 23.65 -16.95 3.75
CA ASN A 139 22.24 -17.24 4.00
C ASN A 139 21.49 -17.52 2.68
N ASP A 140 20.34 -18.21 2.78
CA ASP A 140 19.44 -18.41 1.62
C ASP A 140 19.15 -17.07 0.93
N GLY A 141 19.12 -17.08 -0.40
CA GLY A 141 19.01 -15.90 -1.24
C GLY A 141 20.35 -15.25 -1.59
N TYR A 142 21.47 -15.79 -1.12
CA TYR A 142 22.82 -15.28 -1.42
C TYR A 142 23.82 -16.39 -1.76
N TYR A 143 24.84 -16.06 -2.57
CA TYR A 143 25.97 -16.93 -2.90
C TYR A 143 27.31 -16.26 -2.57
N VAL A 144 28.33 -17.08 -2.28
CA VAL A 144 29.67 -16.61 -1.95
C VAL A 144 30.44 -16.30 -3.23
N PHE A 145 30.98 -15.10 -3.34
CA PHE A 145 31.97 -14.73 -4.34
C PHE A 145 33.04 -13.84 -3.70
N ASN A 146 34.32 -14.22 -3.86
CA ASN A 146 35.45 -13.52 -3.23
C ASN A 146 35.32 -13.31 -1.70
N ASN A 147 34.73 -14.28 -0.99
CA ASN A 147 34.44 -14.21 0.45
C ASN A 147 33.36 -13.20 0.86
N PHE A 148 32.55 -12.70 -0.09
CA PHE A 148 31.39 -11.84 0.17
C PHE A 148 30.11 -12.51 -0.34
N CYS A 149 28.96 -12.13 0.24
CA CYS A 149 27.65 -12.66 -0.15
C CYS A 149 26.94 -11.74 -1.13
N TYR A 150 26.60 -12.26 -2.31
CA TYR A 150 25.85 -11.55 -3.35
C TYR A 150 24.47 -12.17 -3.53
N SER A 151 23.47 -11.36 -3.86
CA SER A 151 22.09 -11.83 -4.00
C SER A 151 21.94 -12.78 -5.19
N CYS A 152 21.21 -13.87 -4.96
CA CYS A 152 20.72 -14.76 -6.00
C CYS A 152 19.68 -14.07 -6.89
N TYR A 153 19.41 -14.69 -8.05
CA TYR A 153 18.25 -14.33 -8.85
C TYR A 153 16.95 -14.52 -8.04
N SER A 154 15.92 -13.70 -8.31
CA SER A 154 14.76 -13.55 -7.44
C SER A 154 13.93 -14.82 -7.23
N SER A 155 13.99 -15.79 -8.14
CA SER A 155 13.30 -17.09 -8.01
C SER A 155 14.11 -18.18 -7.29
N CYS A 156 15.43 -18.00 -7.11
CA CYS A 156 16.27 -18.99 -6.43
C CYS A 156 16.18 -18.83 -4.91
N LYS A 157 16.13 -19.95 -4.18
CA LYS A 157 16.34 -19.99 -2.73
C LYS A 157 17.82 -20.13 -2.39
N THR A 158 18.57 -20.95 -3.13
CA THR A 158 20.04 -20.99 -3.10
C THR A 158 20.58 -20.99 -4.52
N CYS A 159 21.78 -20.47 -4.74
CA CYS A 159 22.35 -20.32 -6.08
C CYS A 159 23.88 -20.43 -6.08
N SER A 160 24.44 -20.69 -7.26
CA SER A 160 25.87 -20.61 -7.55
C SER A 160 26.30 -19.24 -8.07
N ASN A 161 25.37 -18.46 -8.63
CA ASN A 161 25.59 -17.10 -9.12
C ASN A 161 24.28 -16.29 -9.16
N ASN A 162 24.35 -15.01 -9.53
CA ASN A 162 23.19 -14.10 -9.60
C ASN A 162 22.30 -14.27 -10.85
N THR A 163 22.63 -15.19 -11.76
CA THR A 163 21.85 -15.42 -12.99
C THR A 163 20.67 -16.35 -12.74
N ASN A 164 19.65 -16.29 -13.60
CA ASN A 164 18.50 -17.19 -13.54
C ASN A 164 18.82 -18.65 -13.91
N TYR A 165 20.03 -18.94 -14.42
CA TYR A 165 20.56 -20.30 -14.64
C TYR A 165 21.48 -20.75 -13.50
N GLY A 166 21.66 -19.93 -12.46
CA GLY A 166 22.53 -20.24 -11.33
C GLY A 166 21.81 -20.89 -10.15
N CYS A 167 20.54 -21.28 -10.23
CA CYS A 167 19.80 -21.76 -9.07
C CYS A 167 20.22 -23.19 -8.69
N LEU A 168 20.42 -23.42 -7.39
CA LEU A 168 20.64 -24.75 -6.80
C LEU A 168 19.39 -25.28 -6.11
N THR A 169 18.59 -24.39 -5.51
CA THR A 169 17.24 -24.69 -5.01
C THR A 169 16.32 -23.52 -5.28
N CYS A 170 15.01 -23.76 -5.31
CA CYS A 170 14.01 -22.76 -5.66
C CYS A 170 13.23 -22.26 -4.45
N LYS A 171 12.71 -21.03 -4.56
CA LYS A 171 11.77 -20.49 -3.56
C LYS A 171 10.46 -21.28 -3.59
N TYR A 172 9.69 -21.19 -2.50
CA TYR A 172 8.36 -21.79 -2.43
C TYR A 172 7.48 -21.35 -3.60
N GLY A 173 6.74 -22.28 -4.21
CA GLY A 173 5.97 -22.04 -5.44
C GLY A 173 6.78 -22.07 -6.73
N TYR A 174 8.03 -22.56 -6.71
CA TYR A 174 8.87 -22.77 -7.88
C TYR A 174 9.49 -24.17 -7.87
N TYR A 175 9.77 -24.73 -9.06
CA TYR A 175 10.48 -25.99 -9.25
C TYR A 175 11.80 -25.80 -10.02
N LEU A 176 12.77 -26.67 -9.74
CA LEU A 176 14.10 -26.61 -10.35
C LEU A 176 14.14 -27.44 -11.64
N THR A 177 14.52 -26.81 -12.75
CA THR A 177 14.74 -27.50 -14.01
C THR A 177 16.14 -28.09 -14.11
N GLN A 178 16.34 -29.00 -15.07
CA GLN A 178 17.66 -29.59 -15.35
C GLN A 178 18.73 -28.53 -15.71
N ASN A 179 18.32 -27.39 -16.26
CA ASN A 179 19.20 -26.27 -16.61
C ASN A 179 19.43 -25.29 -15.44
N THR A 180 19.32 -25.77 -14.20
CA THR A 180 19.55 -24.99 -12.96
C THR A 180 18.77 -23.67 -12.91
N LYS A 181 17.56 -23.67 -13.49
CA LYS A 181 16.64 -22.53 -13.55
C LYS A 181 15.36 -22.85 -12.81
N CYS A 182 14.88 -21.90 -12.01
CA CYS A 182 13.63 -22.03 -11.27
C CYS A 182 12.44 -21.46 -12.04
N PHE A 183 11.46 -22.31 -12.35
CA PHE A 183 10.18 -21.92 -12.97
C PHE A 183 9.05 -21.95 -11.94
N LYS A 184 8.04 -21.12 -12.14
CA LYS A 184 6.92 -20.98 -11.22
C LYS A 184 5.98 -22.17 -11.40
N CYS A 185 5.48 -22.73 -10.30
CA CYS A 185 4.42 -23.72 -10.34
C CYS A 185 3.11 -23.14 -10.90
N TYR A 186 2.23 -24.00 -11.38
CA TYR A 186 0.84 -23.64 -11.65
C TYR A 186 0.19 -22.99 -10.42
N TYR A 187 -0.76 -22.07 -10.62
CA TYR A 187 -1.24 -21.20 -9.53
C TYR A 187 -2.00 -21.94 -8.43
N SER A 188 -2.56 -23.12 -8.71
CA SER A 188 -3.21 -23.96 -7.69
C SER A 188 -2.22 -24.80 -6.88
N CYS A 189 -0.96 -24.96 -7.34
CA CYS A 189 0.07 -25.72 -6.63
C CYS A 189 0.85 -24.87 -5.62
N ALA A 190 1.09 -25.43 -4.44
CA ALA A 190 2.03 -24.93 -3.44
C ALA A 190 3.48 -25.34 -3.77
N THR A 191 3.65 -26.62 -4.12
CA THR A 191 4.89 -27.18 -4.67
C THR A 191 4.56 -28.06 -5.87
N CYS A 192 5.51 -28.21 -6.79
CA CYS A 192 5.29 -28.86 -8.08
C CYS A 192 6.58 -29.50 -8.60
N PHE A 193 6.46 -30.36 -9.61
CA PHE A 193 7.59 -30.86 -10.40
C PHE A 193 7.58 -30.33 -11.84
N GLY A 194 6.57 -29.55 -12.20
CA GLY A 194 6.42 -28.85 -13.47
C GLY A 194 5.42 -27.69 -13.38
N ASP A 195 5.08 -27.06 -14.50
CA ASP A 195 4.25 -25.85 -14.57
C ASP A 195 2.80 -26.09 -15.00
N THR A 196 2.42 -27.30 -15.38
CA THR A 196 1.03 -27.60 -15.77
C THR A 196 0.12 -27.89 -14.57
N ILE A 197 -1.19 -27.89 -14.82
CA ILE A 197 -2.24 -28.09 -13.81
C ILE A 197 -2.18 -29.46 -13.12
N ASP A 198 -1.56 -30.45 -13.75
CA ASP A 198 -1.43 -31.85 -13.32
C ASP A 198 0.00 -32.22 -12.87
N GLU A 199 0.84 -31.24 -12.58
CA GLU A 199 2.22 -31.43 -12.11
C GLU A 199 2.45 -30.91 -10.67
N CYS A 200 1.38 -30.84 -9.87
CA CYS A 200 1.46 -30.44 -8.46
C CYS A 200 1.96 -31.60 -7.58
N LEU A 201 2.80 -31.27 -6.59
CA LEU A 201 3.14 -32.16 -5.47
C LEU A 201 2.28 -31.86 -4.24
N THR A 202 1.97 -30.59 -4.01
CA THR A 202 1.07 -30.14 -2.95
C THR A 202 0.21 -28.98 -3.44
N CYS A 203 -0.98 -28.84 -2.88
CA CYS A 203 -1.93 -27.79 -3.27
C CYS A 203 -1.79 -26.55 -2.38
N ARG A 204 -2.09 -25.38 -2.96
CA ARG A 204 -2.24 -24.15 -2.18
C ARG A 204 -3.46 -24.25 -1.27
N TYR A 205 -3.45 -23.42 -0.24
CA TYR A 205 -4.61 -23.23 0.62
C TYR A 205 -5.86 -22.86 -0.19
N GLY A 206 -7.00 -23.47 0.14
CA GLY A 206 -8.24 -23.37 -0.65
C GLY A 206 -8.32 -24.31 -1.86
N TYR A 207 -7.35 -25.19 -2.07
CA TYR A 207 -7.35 -26.23 -3.11
C TYR A 207 -7.13 -27.62 -2.50
N TYR A 208 -7.67 -28.65 -3.14
CA TYR A 208 -7.47 -30.06 -2.77
C TYR A 208 -6.82 -30.85 -3.90
N MET A 209 -6.15 -31.94 -3.54
CA MET A 209 -5.53 -32.84 -4.51
C MET A 209 -6.61 -33.76 -5.11
N SER A 210 -6.87 -33.59 -6.40
CA SER A 210 -7.68 -34.49 -7.22
C SER A 210 -6.76 -35.46 -7.97
N GLY A 211 -6.98 -36.76 -7.81
CA GLY A 211 -6.07 -37.77 -8.33
C GLY A 211 -4.72 -37.74 -7.61
N THR A 212 -3.62 -37.73 -8.37
CA THR A 212 -2.25 -37.79 -7.82
C THR A 212 -1.48 -36.48 -7.89
N SER A 213 -1.89 -35.55 -8.75
CA SER A 213 -1.06 -34.37 -9.08
C SER A 213 -1.82 -33.14 -9.56
N THR A 214 -3.16 -33.15 -9.53
CA THR A 214 -3.99 -32.01 -9.94
C THR A 214 -4.61 -31.32 -8.74
N CYS A 215 -4.47 -29.99 -8.64
CA CYS A 215 -5.07 -29.22 -7.55
C CYS A 215 -6.33 -28.46 -8.02
N LEU A 216 -7.49 -28.84 -7.48
CA LEU A 216 -8.80 -28.24 -7.77
C LEU A 216 -9.27 -27.37 -6.60
N MET A 217 -10.07 -26.36 -6.89
CA MET A 217 -10.54 -25.40 -5.89
C MET A 217 -11.60 -26.03 -4.98
N CYS A 218 -11.54 -25.72 -3.69
CA CYS A 218 -12.60 -26.06 -2.75
C CYS A 218 -13.90 -25.31 -3.08
N HIS A 219 -15.03 -25.80 -2.57
CA HIS A 219 -16.28 -25.05 -2.65
C HIS A 219 -16.16 -23.67 -1.95
N ASP A 220 -16.87 -22.67 -2.45
CA ASP A 220 -16.79 -21.26 -2.01
C ASP A 220 -16.90 -21.00 -0.51
N TRP A 221 -17.61 -21.84 0.25
CA TRP A 221 -17.78 -21.70 1.69
C TRP A 221 -16.76 -22.50 2.51
N CYS A 222 -16.04 -23.44 1.88
CA CYS A 222 -14.96 -24.17 2.51
C CYS A 222 -13.70 -23.32 2.50
N GLU A 223 -13.01 -23.29 3.63
CA GLU A 223 -11.68 -22.71 3.74
C GLU A 223 -10.59 -23.76 3.41
N SER A 224 -10.83 -25.00 3.83
CA SER A 224 -10.07 -26.18 3.42
C SER A 224 -11.02 -27.35 3.19
N CYS A 225 -10.65 -28.26 2.29
CA CYS A 225 -11.49 -29.38 1.86
C CYS A 225 -10.65 -30.60 1.50
N TYR A 226 -11.28 -31.78 1.47
CA TYR A 226 -10.68 -32.98 0.89
C TYR A 226 -11.16 -33.24 -0.53
N ASN A 227 -12.26 -32.61 -0.95
CA ASN A 227 -12.84 -32.72 -2.28
C ASN A 227 -13.73 -31.50 -2.60
N GLY A 228 -14.29 -31.43 -3.82
CA GLY A 228 -14.93 -30.23 -4.36
C GLY A 228 -16.36 -29.93 -3.91
N SER A 229 -17.04 -30.85 -3.21
CA SER A 229 -18.43 -30.65 -2.79
C SER A 229 -18.57 -29.69 -1.60
N ASN A 230 -19.75 -29.09 -1.45
CA ASN A 230 -20.13 -28.30 -0.28
C ASN A 230 -20.32 -29.13 1.02
N THR A 231 -20.22 -30.46 0.94
CA THR A 231 -20.29 -31.41 2.07
C THR A 231 -18.93 -32.05 2.37
N GLU A 232 -17.85 -31.56 1.77
CA GLU A 232 -16.52 -32.20 1.85
C GLU A 232 -15.45 -31.24 2.39
N CYS A 233 -15.87 -30.33 3.28
CA CYS A 233 -14.98 -29.36 3.92
C CYS A 233 -14.29 -29.96 5.17
N TYR A 234 -13.02 -29.59 5.38
CA TYR A 234 -12.32 -29.76 6.65
C TYR A 234 -12.51 -28.54 7.57
N SER A 235 -12.55 -27.34 6.99
CA SER A 235 -12.81 -26.08 7.70
C SER A 235 -13.63 -25.15 6.81
N CYS A 236 -14.30 -24.20 7.46
CA CYS A 236 -15.19 -23.24 6.80
C CYS A 236 -14.58 -21.85 6.83
N LYS A 237 -14.89 -21.03 5.82
CA LYS A 237 -14.46 -19.63 5.80
C LYS A 237 -15.10 -18.86 6.96
N SER A 238 -14.49 -17.74 7.34
CA SER A 238 -15.07 -16.82 8.33
C SER A 238 -16.51 -16.46 7.96
N GLY A 239 -17.41 -16.41 8.95
CA GLY A 239 -18.85 -16.28 8.75
C GLY A 239 -19.59 -17.60 8.49
N TYR A 240 -18.91 -18.74 8.48
CA TYR A 240 -19.49 -20.09 8.36
C TYR A 240 -19.00 -21.01 9.48
N TYR A 241 -19.77 -22.07 9.77
CA TYR A 241 -19.37 -23.12 10.69
C TYR A 241 -19.56 -24.50 10.07
N LEU A 242 -18.72 -25.45 10.50
CA LEU A 242 -18.78 -26.83 10.06
C LEU A 242 -19.90 -27.58 10.80
N GLN A 243 -20.85 -28.09 10.04
CA GLN A 243 -21.90 -28.98 10.54
C GLN A 243 -21.41 -30.44 10.51
N GLY A 244 -22.06 -31.32 11.30
CA GLY A 244 -21.67 -32.72 11.45
C GLY A 244 -21.66 -33.57 10.17
N ASN A 245 -22.15 -33.06 9.04
CA ASN A 245 -22.09 -33.67 7.71
C ASN A 245 -20.98 -33.07 6.82
N ASN A 246 -19.99 -32.41 7.41
CA ASN A 246 -18.89 -31.72 6.71
C ASN A 246 -19.33 -30.58 5.78
N SER A 247 -20.55 -30.04 5.97
CA SER A 247 -21.03 -28.84 5.27
C SER A 247 -20.77 -27.56 6.04
N CYS A 248 -20.50 -26.49 5.30
CA CYS A 248 -20.37 -25.14 5.86
C CYS A 248 -21.69 -24.38 5.75
N LEU A 249 -22.24 -23.95 6.89
CA LEU A 249 -23.46 -23.13 6.96
C LEU A 249 -23.15 -21.74 7.50
N GLN A 250 -23.87 -20.75 7.01
CA GLN A 250 -23.66 -19.35 7.36
C GLN A 250 -24.07 -19.08 8.82
N CYS A 251 -23.26 -18.29 9.51
CA CYS A 251 -23.59 -17.77 10.83
C CYS A 251 -24.76 -16.77 10.76
N SER A 252 -25.48 -16.61 11.86
CA SER A 252 -26.51 -15.59 12.00
C SER A 252 -25.92 -14.18 11.94
N GLU A 253 -26.77 -13.21 11.61
CA GLU A 253 -26.39 -11.80 11.52
C GLU A 253 -25.71 -11.32 12.82
N GLY A 254 -24.65 -10.52 12.67
CA GLY A 254 -23.88 -10.01 13.80
C GLY A 254 -22.80 -10.96 14.33
N CYS A 255 -22.67 -12.17 13.80
CA CYS A 255 -21.61 -13.10 14.20
C CYS A 255 -20.43 -13.08 13.22
N VAL A 256 -19.21 -13.07 13.76
CA VAL A 256 -17.98 -13.21 12.95
C VAL A 256 -17.67 -14.69 12.77
N THR A 257 -17.70 -15.44 13.87
CA THR A 257 -17.52 -16.90 13.89
C THR A 257 -18.61 -17.54 14.76
N CYS A 258 -19.07 -18.71 14.35
CA CYS A 258 -20.06 -19.50 15.08
C CYS A 258 -19.64 -20.97 15.18
N PHE A 259 -20.23 -21.70 16.13
CA PHE A 259 -19.93 -23.10 16.41
C PHE A 259 -21.20 -23.84 16.79
N ALA A 260 -21.32 -25.13 16.44
CA ALA A 260 -22.47 -26.01 16.69
C ALA A 260 -23.82 -25.58 16.05
N SER A 261 -24.16 -24.29 16.01
CA SER A 261 -25.32 -23.72 15.31
C SER A 261 -24.99 -22.34 14.72
N SER A 262 -25.80 -21.87 13.77
CA SER A 262 -25.67 -20.52 13.19
C SER A 262 -25.80 -19.40 14.23
N THR A 263 -26.56 -19.63 15.31
CA THR A 263 -26.84 -18.66 16.37
C THR A 263 -25.84 -18.65 17.51
N THR A 264 -25.01 -19.69 17.64
CA THR A 264 -24.06 -19.83 18.75
C THR A 264 -22.70 -19.31 18.30
N CYS A 265 -22.41 -18.07 18.67
CA CYS A 265 -21.32 -17.26 18.17
C CYS A 265 -20.16 -17.21 19.15
N ASN A 266 -18.95 -17.40 18.63
CA ASN A 266 -17.70 -17.32 19.37
C ASN A 266 -17.25 -15.85 19.51
N SER A 267 -17.53 -15.03 18.49
CA SER A 267 -17.29 -13.58 18.51
C SER A 267 -18.33 -12.82 17.68
N CYS A 268 -18.55 -11.57 18.05
CA CYS A 268 -19.54 -10.69 17.42
C CYS A 268 -18.89 -9.65 16.51
N GLN A 269 -19.63 -9.25 15.48
CA GLN A 269 -19.27 -8.16 14.59
C GLN A 269 -19.31 -6.83 15.34
N TYR A 270 -18.65 -5.81 14.79
CA TYR A 270 -18.78 -4.44 15.29
C TYR A 270 -20.26 -4.02 15.34
N SER A 271 -20.63 -3.20 16.33
CA SER A 271 -22.03 -2.86 16.66
C SER A 271 -22.89 -3.98 17.23
N TYR A 272 -22.29 -5.11 17.64
CA TYR A 272 -22.96 -6.18 18.38
C TYR A 272 -22.21 -6.49 19.68
N TYR A 273 -22.92 -6.90 20.72
CA TYR A 273 -22.33 -7.42 21.95
C TYR A 273 -22.73 -8.88 22.17
N GLN A 274 -21.86 -9.64 22.82
CA GLN A 274 -22.08 -11.06 23.09
C GLN A 274 -22.90 -11.24 24.37
N SER A 275 -23.98 -12.01 24.27
CA SER A 275 -24.80 -12.43 25.40
C SER A 275 -25.17 -13.89 25.25
N ASN A 276 -24.75 -14.74 26.18
CA ASN A 276 -24.98 -16.20 26.14
C ASN A 276 -24.61 -16.84 24.78
N ASN A 277 -23.43 -16.51 24.24
CA ASN A 277 -22.97 -16.94 22.91
C ASN A 277 -23.90 -16.51 21.77
N THR A 278 -24.75 -15.50 21.93
CA THR A 278 -25.50 -14.88 20.84
C THR A 278 -25.04 -13.44 20.67
N CYS A 279 -25.09 -12.92 19.44
CA CYS A 279 -24.72 -11.54 19.16
C CYS A 279 -25.97 -10.69 19.07
N ILE A 280 -26.07 -9.70 19.95
CA ILE A 280 -27.22 -8.79 20.03
C ILE A 280 -26.74 -7.41 19.59
N LYS A 281 -27.50 -6.77 18.72
CA LYS A 281 -27.17 -5.44 18.19
C LYS A 281 -27.13 -4.41 19.32
N CYS A 282 -26.15 -3.53 19.27
CA CYS A 282 -26.06 -2.35 20.14
C CYS A 282 -27.19 -1.37 19.84
N ASP A 283 -27.46 -0.46 20.79
CA ASP A 283 -28.27 0.72 20.51
C ASP A 283 -27.65 1.52 19.35
N SER A 284 -28.47 2.15 18.52
CA SER A 284 -28.02 2.91 17.36
C SER A 284 -27.12 4.11 17.70
N SER A 285 -27.11 4.54 18.96
CA SER A 285 -26.21 5.60 19.45
C SER A 285 -24.77 5.14 19.72
N CYS A 286 -24.51 3.82 19.78
CA CYS A 286 -23.19 3.27 20.07
C CYS A 286 -22.54 2.61 18.84
N ILE A 287 -21.21 2.69 18.75
CA ILE A 287 -20.43 1.84 17.82
C ILE A 287 -20.12 0.47 18.45
N SER A 288 -19.83 0.44 19.74
CA SER A 288 -19.64 -0.80 20.50
C SER A 288 -20.26 -0.66 21.88
N CYS A 289 -20.69 -1.77 22.47
CA CYS A 289 -21.47 -1.76 23.70
C CYS A 289 -21.24 -3.00 24.56
N LYS A 290 -21.64 -2.91 25.84
CA LYS A 290 -21.72 -4.04 26.79
C LYS A 290 -23.14 -4.58 26.97
N GLY A 291 -24.11 -3.98 26.31
CA GLY A 291 -25.53 -4.22 26.52
C GLY A 291 -26.38 -3.45 25.53
N PRO A 292 -27.70 -3.71 25.49
CA PRO A 292 -28.57 -3.20 24.42
C PRO A 292 -29.04 -1.76 24.65
N GLY A 293 -28.93 -1.23 25.87
CA GLY A 293 -29.37 0.14 26.16
C GLY A 293 -28.34 1.20 25.75
N ALA A 294 -28.82 2.40 25.41
CA ALA A 294 -28.02 3.57 25.01
C ALA A 294 -26.97 4.05 26.04
N ASN A 295 -27.03 3.56 27.28
CA ASN A 295 -26.06 3.86 28.35
C ASN A 295 -24.97 2.77 28.52
N ASN A 296 -24.94 1.80 27.61
CA ASN A 296 -24.00 0.69 27.64
C ASN A 296 -22.91 0.82 26.57
N CYS A 297 -22.68 2.01 26.02
CA CYS A 297 -21.67 2.20 25.00
C CYS A 297 -20.25 2.03 25.58
N TYR A 298 -19.36 1.41 24.81
CA TYR A 298 -17.91 1.42 25.00
C TYR A 298 -17.23 2.39 24.06
N SER A 299 -17.80 2.61 22.87
CA SER A 299 -17.32 3.59 21.91
C SER A 299 -18.48 4.25 21.19
N CYS A 300 -18.21 5.47 20.75
CA CYS A 300 -19.15 6.36 20.09
C CYS A 300 -18.70 6.66 18.67
N ASP A 301 -19.64 7.12 17.85
CA ASP A 301 -19.33 7.60 16.52
C ASP A 301 -18.52 8.90 16.54
N TYR A 302 -17.92 9.25 15.41
CA TYR A 302 -17.26 10.56 15.26
C TYR A 302 -18.27 11.68 15.60
N GLN A 303 -17.80 12.75 16.22
CA GLN A 303 -18.62 13.84 16.78
C GLN A 303 -19.46 13.47 18.03
N TYR A 304 -19.19 12.33 18.67
CA TYR A 304 -19.77 11.97 19.96
C TYR A 304 -18.69 11.55 20.96
N SER A 305 -18.84 11.98 22.20
CA SER A 305 -17.99 11.57 23.32
C SER A 305 -18.72 10.63 24.26
N LEU A 306 -17.97 9.67 24.83
CA LEU A 306 -18.48 8.74 25.81
C LEU A 306 -18.55 9.39 27.20
N VAL A 307 -19.77 9.65 27.67
CA VAL A 307 -20.02 10.23 29.00
C VAL A 307 -20.92 9.29 29.80
N ASN A 308 -20.36 8.68 30.86
CA ASN A 308 -21.09 7.74 31.73
C ASN A 308 -21.83 6.62 30.98
N GLY A 309 -21.23 6.12 29.89
CA GLY A 309 -21.81 5.05 29.06
C GLY A 309 -22.75 5.52 27.95
N PHE A 310 -23.05 6.82 27.86
CA PHE A 310 -23.83 7.43 26.78
C PHE A 310 -22.91 8.07 25.75
N CYS A 311 -23.31 8.01 24.48
CA CYS A 311 -22.69 8.80 23.42
C CYS A 311 -23.37 10.16 23.32
N VAL A 312 -22.67 11.20 23.75
CA VAL A 312 -23.18 12.58 23.79
C VAL A 312 -22.45 13.41 22.74
N LYS A 313 -23.20 14.19 21.97
CA LYS A 313 -22.64 14.97 20.85
C LYS A 313 -21.58 15.96 21.34
N CYS A 314 -20.50 16.08 20.58
CA CYS A 314 -19.46 17.09 20.77
C CYS A 314 -20.00 18.51 20.59
N ASP A 315 -19.23 19.50 21.05
CA ASP A 315 -19.45 20.90 20.67
C ASP A 315 -19.42 21.05 19.14
N SER A 316 -20.22 21.96 18.60
CA SER A 316 -20.33 22.17 17.15
C SER A 316 -19.05 22.62 16.45
N SER A 317 -18.06 23.13 17.21
CA SER A 317 -16.74 23.48 16.68
C SER A 317 -15.81 22.27 16.52
N CYS A 318 -16.07 21.16 17.24
CA CYS A 318 -15.26 19.95 17.19
C CYS A 318 -15.72 18.99 16.07
N TYR A 319 -14.77 18.45 15.32
CA TYR A 319 -15.00 17.28 14.47
C TYR A 319 -14.91 15.98 15.29
N ASP A 320 -14.00 15.95 16.27
CA ASP A 320 -13.85 14.85 17.23
C ASP A 320 -13.53 15.42 18.62
N CYS A 321 -13.95 14.72 19.69
CA CYS A 321 -13.80 15.22 21.05
C CYS A 321 -13.69 14.12 22.12
N ASN A 322 -12.97 14.43 23.21
CA ASN A 322 -12.90 13.57 24.40
C ASN A 322 -13.85 14.02 25.54
N GLY A 323 -14.76 14.95 25.23
CA GLY A 323 -15.81 15.43 26.12
C GLY A 323 -16.68 16.48 25.43
N THR A 324 -17.80 16.85 26.04
CA THR A 324 -18.83 17.69 25.38
C THR A 324 -18.55 19.19 25.43
N ALA A 325 -17.54 19.62 26.18
CA ALA A 325 -17.19 21.03 26.30
C ALA A 325 -16.32 21.49 25.10
N PRO A 326 -16.37 22.79 24.73
CA PRO A 326 -15.59 23.32 23.60
C PRO A 326 -14.06 23.14 23.70
N ASN A 327 -13.55 22.95 24.93
CA ASN A 327 -12.13 22.76 25.21
C ASN A 327 -11.68 21.28 25.19
N ASN A 328 -12.57 20.38 24.82
CA ASN A 328 -12.34 18.94 24.73
C ASN A 328 -12.24 18.45 23.27
N CYS A 329 -12.10 19.37 22.31
CA CYS A 329 -11.91 18.98 20.92
C CYS A 329 -10.56 18.27 20.73
N LEU A 330 -10.56 17.15 20.04
CA LEU A 330 -9.36 16.48 19.54
C LEU A 330 -9.02 16.94 18.12
N SER A 331 -10.05 17.31 17.36
CA SER A 331 -9.93 17.91 16.03
C SER A 331 -11.08 18.87 15.76
N CYS A 332 -10.85 19.80 14.83
CA CYS A 332 -11.79 20.88 14.54
C CYS A 332 -12.56 20.64 13.26
N ASN A 333 -13.79 21.14 13.20
CA ASN A 333 -14.59 21.14 11.98
C ASN A 333 -13.97 22.05 10.90
N TYR A 334 -14.47 21.90 9.67
CA TYR A 334 -14.11 22.77 8.57
C TYR A 334 -14.32 24.26 8.94
N MET A 335 -13.36 25.12 8.56
CA MET A 335 -13.25 26.55 8.92
C MET A 335 -12.83 26.85 10.37
N TYR A 336 -12.51 25.83 11.18
CA TYR A 336 -11.98 26.01 12.53
C TYR A 336 -10.51 25.58 12.62
N SER A 337 -9.74 26.24 13.48
CA SER A 337 -8.36 25.87 13.81
C SER A 337 -8.21 25.60 15.29
N TYR A 338 -7.35 24.62 15.61
CA TYR A 338 -7.07 24.23 16.98
C TYR A 338 -6.10 25.20 17.64
N LEU A 339 -6.54 25.85 18.72
CA LEU A 339 -5.74 26.80 19.49
C LEU A 339 -5.99 26.60 20.99
N ASN A 340 -4.94 26.25 21.74
CA ASN A 340 -4.95 26.12 23.20
C ASN A 340 -6.09 25.24 23.75
N GLY A 341 -6.39 24.12 23.10
CA GLY A 341 -7.44 23.19 23.52
C GLY A 341 -8.83 23.48 22.95
N ASN A 342 -9.02 24.61 22.25
CA ASN A 342 -10.30 25.00 21.67
C ASN A 342 -10.23 25.06 20.14
N CYS A 343 -11.38 24.85 19.49
CA CYS A 343 -11.54 25.12 18.07
C CYS A 343 -12.06 26.54 17.87
N ILE A 344 -11.26 27.40 17.26
CA ILE A 344 -11.63 28.78 16.94
C ILE A 344 -12.00 28.90 15.46
N GLN A 345 -13.01 29.70 15.17
CA GLN A 345 -13.42 29.94 13.78
C GLN A 345 -12.43 30.91 13.11
N CYS A 346 -11.91 30.51 11.96
CA CYS A 346 -11.05 31.37 11.15
C CYS A 346 -11.88 32.34 10.29
N ASP A 347 -11.23 33.40 9.81
CA ASP A 347 -11.79 34.19 8.72
C ASP A 347 -12.04 33.29 7.49
N SER A 348 -13.09 33.59 6.73
CA SER A 348 -13.50 32.81 5.56
C SER A 348 -12.44 32.67 4.45
N SER A 349 -11.43 33.55 4.45
CA SER A 349 -10.29 33.48 3.53
C SER A 349 -9.16 32.57 4.03
N CYS A 350 -9.09 32.28 5.33
CA CYS A 350 -8.05 31.44 5.91
C CYS A 350 -8.47 29.95 5.93
N ARG A 351 -7.56 29.07 5.52
CA ARG A 351 -7.70 27.62 5.71
C ARG A 351 -7.26 27.20 7.11
N THR A 352 -6.23 27.84 7.66
CA THR A 352 -5.83 27.70 9.07
C THR A 352 -5.49 29.05 9.66
N CYS A 353 -5.67 29.22 10.96
CA CYS A 353 -5.47 30.49 11.66
C CYS A 353 -4.95 30.29 13.10
N ASN A 354 -4.35 31.34 13.66
CA ASN A 354 -3.97 31.43 15.08
C ASN A 354 -4.82 32.45 15.86
N GLY A 355 -5.90 32.93 15.26
CA GLY A 355 -6.84 33.91 15.80
C GLY A 355 -8.04 34.08 14.87
N THR A 356 -9.09 34.74 15.34
CA THR A 356 -10.35 34.87 14.59
C THR A 356 -10.34 36.02 13.58
N GLY A 357 -9.31 36.87 13.59
CA GLY A 357 -9.18 38.01 12.68
C GLY A 357 -8.69 37.59 11.29
N SER A 358 -8.97 38.42 10.28
CA SER A 358 -8.50 38.22 8.90
C SER A 358 -6.98 38.35 8.72
N ASP A 359 -6.30 38.90 9.73
CA ASP A 359 -4.85 39.10 9.85
C ASP A 359 -4.15 38.00 10.69
N ASN A 360 -4.88 36.94 11.02
CA ASN A 360 -4.41 35.79 11.81
C ASN A 360 -4.35 34.51 10.97
N CYS A 361 -4.34 34.60 9.65
CA CYS A 361 -4.23 33.45 8.77
C CYS A 361 -2.81 32.87 8.82
N LEU A 362 -2.72 31.55 8.93
CA LEU A 362 -1.48 30.77 8.76
C LEU A 362 -1.42 30.08 7.39
N SER A 363 -2.58 29.82 6.80
CA SER A 363 -2.71 29.34 5.42
C SER A 363 -4.04 29.81 4.84
N CYS A 364 -4.13 29.84 3.51
CA CYS A 364 -5.28 30.34 2.79
C CYS A 364 -6.04 29.22 2.07
N TYR A 365 -7.32 29.45 1.83
CA TYR A 365 -8.05 28.65 0.85
C TYR A 365 -7.54 28.94 -0.57
N ASP A 366 -7.85 28.04 -1.49
CA ASP A 366 -7.62 28.24 -2.91
C ASP A 366 -8.32 29.55 -3.35
N SER A 367 -7.79 30.19 -4.38
CA SER A 367 -8.12 31.57 -4.81
C SER A 367 -7.60 32.68 -3.89
N TYR A 368 -6.80 32.36 -2.87
CA TYR A 368 -6.10 33.33 -2.03
C TYR A 368 -4.63 32.96 -1.87
N TYR A 369 -3.79 33.95 -1.58
CA TYR A 369 -2.39 33.76 -1.19
C TYR A 369 -2.11 34.49 0.13
N LEU A 370 -1.16 33.94 0.89
CA LEU A 370 -0.81 34.47 2.20
C LEU A 370 0.17 35.65 2.06
N SER A 371 -0.21 36.80 2.61
CA SER A 371 0.65 37.98 2.72
C SER A 371 0.52 38.60 4.11
N SER A 372 1.61 38.60 4.87
CA SER A 372 1.65 39.17 6.23
C SER A 372 0.48 38.69 7.12
N ASN A 373 0.28 37.37 7.20
CA ASN A 373 -0.82 36.71 7.92
C ASN A 373 -2.24 37.07 7.45
N THR A 374 -2.39 37.74 6.31
CA THR A 374 -3.67 38.03 5.67
C THR A 374 -3.79 37.26 4.37
N CYS A 375 -4.95 36.67 4.09
CA CYS A 375 -5.22 36.01 2.83
C CYS A 375 -5.77 37.00 1.80
N LEU A 376 -4.97 37.31 0.79
CA LEU A 376 -5.34 38.22 -0.30
C LEU A 376 -5.80 37.42 -1.51
N LYS A 377 -6.84 37.91 -2.19
CA LYS A 377 -7.45 37.20 -3.31
C LYS A 377 -6.52 37.18 -4.52
N CYS A 378 -6.39 36.01 -5.14
CA CYS A 378 -5.70 35.84 -6.42
C CYS A 378 -6.43 36.58 -7.55
N HIS A 379 -5.75 36.78 -8.68
CA HIS A 379 -6.43 37.12 -9.92
C HIS A 379 -7.46 36.04 -10.29
N SER A 380 -8.58 36.43 -10.89
CA SER A 380 -9.71 35.52 -11.17
C SER A 380 -9.40 34.40 -12.17
N SER A 381 -8.27 34.48 -12.89
CA SER A 381 -7.80 33.42 -13.78
C SER A 381 -7.02 32.32 -13.06
N CYS A 382 -6.59 32.52 -11.82
CA CYS A 382 -5.76 31.57 -11.08
C CYS A 382 -6.59 30.75 -10.08
N VAL A 383 -6.20 29.48 -9.87
CA VAL A 383 -6.69 28.68 -8.73
C VAL A 383 -5.78 28.87 -7.51
N THR A 384 -4.47 28.88 -7.70
CA THR A 384 -3.50 29.28 -6.67
C THR A 384 -2.54 30.31 -7.24
N CYS A 385 -1.97 31.17 -6.39
CA CYS A 385 -1.11 32.26 -6.81
C CYS A 385 -0.10 32.63 -5.71
N TYR A 386 0.89 33.45 -6.07
CA TYR A 386 1.79 34.12 -5.11
C TYR A 386 1.60 35.65 -5.06
N GLY A 387 0.62 36.18 -5.79
CA GLY A 387 0.32 37.62 -5.89
C GLY A 387 -0.99 37.89 -6.61
N THR A 388 -1.38 39.17 -6.68
CA THR A 388 -2.67 39.60 -7.25
C THR A 388 -2.68 39.74 -8.77
N GLU A 389 -1.52 39.85 -9.40
CA GLU A 389 -1.42 40.05 -10.86
C GLU A 389 -1.78 38.77 -11.64
N PRO A 390 -2.30 38.91 -12.89
CA PRO A 390 -2.69 37.77 -13.74
C PRO A 390 -1.55 36.78 -14.08
N ASN A 391 -0.30 37.21 -13.95
CA ASN A 391 0.91 36.44 -14.23
C ASN A 391 1.53 35.81 -12.97
N ASN A 392 0.88 35.92 -11.81
CA ASN A 392 1.36 35.33 -10.57
C ASN A 392 0.67 33.99 -10.25
N CYS A 393 0.05 33.33 -11.23
CA CYS A 393 -0.60 32.05 -11.01
C CYS A 393 0.44 30.94 -10.74
N LEU A 394 0.11 30.04 -9.82
CA LEU A 394 0.84 28.80 -9.53
C LEU A 394 0.07 27.56 -10.01
N SER A 395 -1.25 27.67 -10.11
CA SER A 395 -2.10 26.65 -10.72
C SER A 395 -3.32 27.27 -11.38
N CYS A 396 -3.84 26.53 -12.34
CA CYS A 396 -4.97 26.93 -13.17
C CYS A 396 -6.14 25.94 -13.01
N SER A 397 -7.30 26.32 -13.54
CA SER A 397 -8.44 25.41 -13.62
C SER A 397 -8.10 24.18 -14.46
N TYR A 398 -8.85 23.10 -14.30
CA TYR A 398 -8.58 21.81 -14.96
C TYR A 398 -8.44 21.89 -16.50
N TRP A 399 -9.04 22.90 -17.13
CA TRP A 399 -9.03 23.11 -18.59
C TRP A 399 -7.98 24.11 -19.10
N ASP A 400 -7.22 24.71 -18.18
CA ASP A 400 -6.26 25.77 -18.46
C ASP A 400 -4.84 25.26 -18.20
N SER A 401 -3.88 25.72 -19.00
CA SER A 401 -2.46 25.40 -18.79
C SER A 401 -1.70 26.60 -18.22
N LEU A 402 -0.83 26.34 -17.25
CA LEU A 402 0.05 27.36 -16.69
C LEU A 402 1.23 27.61 -17.63
N THR A 403 1.32 28.82 -18.17
CA THR A 403 2.41 29.26 -19.07
C THR A 403 2.97 30.58 -18.57
N ASP A 404 4.25 30.61 -18.18
CA ASP A 404 4.95 31.81 -17.70
C ASP A 404 4.16 32.61 -16.64
N GLY A 405 3.48 31.89 -15.74
CA GLY A 405 2.67 32.46 -14.67
C GLY A 405 1.25 32.87 -15.06
N TYR A 406 0.85 32.75 -16.32
CA TYR A 406 -0.51 32.96 -16.80
C TYR A 406 -1.27 31.63 -16.94
N CYS A 407 -2.58 31.66 -16.65
CA CYS A 407 -3.48 30.58 -17.00
C CYS A 407 -4.06 30.81 -18.39
N VAL A 408 -3.72 29.91 -19.31
CA VAL A 408 -4.06 30.01 -20.72
C VAL A 408 -5.03 28.90 -21.09
N GLN A 409 -6.17 29.26 -21.67
CA GLN A 409 -7.10 28.30 -22.25
C GLN A 409 -6.49 27.68 -23.49
N CYS A 410 -6.39 26.35 -23.49
CA CYS A 410 -5.88 25.61 -24.64
C CYS A 410 -6.94 25.49 -25.73
N ASP A 411 -6.47 25.30 -26.96
CA ASP A 411 -7.33 24.86 -28.04
C ASP A 411 -7.99 23.52 -27.66
N SER A 412 -9.26 23.35 -28.03
CA SER A 412 -10.04 22.15 -27.72
C SER A 412 -9.41 20.84 -28.21
N SER A 413 -8.51 20.90 -29.19
CA SER A 413 -7.80 19.75 -29.73
C SER A 413 -6.67 19.22 -28.84
N CYS A 414 -6.21 19.98 -27.83
CA CYS A 414 -5.16 19.54 -26.91
C CYS A 414 -5.55 19.48 -25.44
N ARG A 415 -4.72 18.74 -24.70
CA ARG A 415 -4.83 18.54 -23.25
C ARG A 415 -4.01 19.56 -22.47
N THR A 416 -2.81 19.89 -22.93
CA THR A 416 -2.00 20.97 -22.36
C THR A 416 -1.37 21.80 -23.47
N CYS A 417 -1.07 23.07 -23.19
CA CYS A 417 -0.57 24.02 -24.16
C CYS A 417 0.39 25.05 -23.55
N ASN A 418 1.16 25.75 -24.40
CA ASN A 418 1.92 26.95 -24.05
C ASN A 418 1.33 28.24 -24.68
N GLY A 419 0.08 28.19 -25.12
CA GLY A 419 -0.61 29.27 -25.81
C GLY A 419 -2.01 28.85 -26.26
N SER A 420 -2.91 29.81 -26.52
CA SER A 420 -4.30 29.50 -26.88
C SER A 420 -4.50 29.04 -28.32
N GLY A 421 -3.53 29.27 -29.20
CA GLY A 421 -3.63 28.85 -30.60
C GLY A 421 -3.51 27.34 -30.79
N PRO A 422 -4.07 26.77 -31.87
CA PRO A 422 -4.05 25.33 -32.18
C PRO A 422 -2.64 24.76 -32.41
N ASN A 423 -1.63 25.62 -32.60
CA ASN A 423 -0.23 25.24 -32.83
C ASN A 423 0.64 25.32 -31.56
N ASN A 424 0.01 25.50 -30.39
CA ASN A 424 0.69 25.65 -29.11
C ASN A 424 0.46 24.44 -28.18
N CYS A 425 0.04 23.30 -28.73
CA CYS A 425 -0.24 22.10 -27.97
C CYS A 425 1.06 21.44 -27.51
N LEU A 426 1.17 21.18 -26.20
CA LEU A 426 2.27 20.46 -25.57
C LEU A 426 1.91 18.99 -25.32
N SER A 427 0.63 18.68 -25.13
CA SER A 427 0.14 17.31 -25.06
C SER A 427 -1.28 17.20 -25.62
N CYS A 428 -1.60 16.03 -26.14
CA CYS A 428 -2.89 15.74 -26.75
C CYS A 428 -3.70 14.77 -25.89
N TYR A 429 -4.99 14.68 -26.19
CA TYR A 429 -5.80 13.55 -25.72
C TYR A 429 -5.29 12.23 -26.33
N SER A 430 -5.68 11.11 -25.72
CA SER A 430 -5.32 9.78 -26.22
C SER A 430 -5.60 9.66 -27.72
N TRP A 431 -4.77 8.89 -28.46
CA TRP A 431 -4.87 8.66 -29.90
C TRP A 431 -4.41 9.81 -30.80
N TYR A 432 -3.97 10.92 -30.20
CA TYR A 432 -3.34 12.04 -30.89
C TYR A 432 -1.91 12.23 -30.40
N GLY A 433 -1.04 12.66 -31.31
CA GLY A 433 0.35 13.00 -31.04
C GLY A 433 0.62 14.47 -31.33
N VAL A 434 1.59 15.05 -30.62
CA VAL A 434 2.02 16.42 -30.92
C VAL A 434 2.96 16.38 -32.12
N SER A 435 2.64 17.14 -33.16
CA SER A 435 3.50 17.36 -34.33
C SER A 435 3.49 18.85 -34.67
N ASN A 436 4.66 19.49 -34.63
CA ASN A 436 4.81 20.95 -34.83
C ASN A 436 3.86 21.80 -33.98
N GLY A 437 3.63 21.39 -32.74
CA GLY A 437 2.73 22.07 -31.80
C GLY A 437 1.24 21.87 -32.07
N GLN A 438 0.85 21.03 -33.03
CA GLN A 438 -0.54 20.65 -33.27
C GLN A 438 -0.81 19.21 -32.85
N CYS A 439 -2.03 18.92 -32.40
CA CYS A 439 -2.47 17.56 -32.17
C CYS A 439 -2.96 16.91 -33.45
N VAL A 440 -2.22 15.91 -33.90
CA VAL A 440 -2.54 15.15 -35.11
C VAL A 440 -2.93 13.72 -34.74
N GLN A 441 -3.89 13.16 -35.48
CA GLN A 441 -4.35 11.80 -35.23
C GLN A 441 -3.23 10.81 -35.55
N CYS A 442 -2.97 9.89 -34.63
CA CYS A 442 -2.00 8.83 -34.84
C CYS A 442 -2.52 7.79 -35.84
N ASP A 443 -1.59 7.04 -36.44
CA ASP A 443 -1.96 5.81 -37.15
C ASP A 443 -2.75 4.88 -36.19
N SER A 444 -3.73 4.16 -36.73
CA SER A 444 -4.61 3.27 -35.97
C SER A 444 -3.89 2.21 -35.12
N SER A 445 -2.62 1.92 -35.41
CA SER A 445 -1.78 0.99 -34.64
C SER A 445 -1.04 1.65 -33.47
N CYS A 446 -0.86 2.97 -33.47
CA CYS A 446 -0.15 3.70 -32.40
C CYS A 446 -1.12 4.18 -31.31
N TYR A 447 -0.75 3.98 -30.05
CA TYR A 447 -1.44 4.60 -28.91
C TYR A 447 -0.98 6.05 -28.67
N THR A 448 0.32 6.32 -28.86
CA THR A 448 0.91 7.67 -28.92
C THR A 448 1.86 7.78 -30.10
N CYS A 449 2.01 8.97 -30.68
CA CYS A 449 2.83 9.22 -31.87
C CYS A 449 3.44 10.63 -31.86
N ASN A 450 4.39 10.90 -32.77
CA ASN A 450 4.92 12.24 -33.07
C ASN A 450 4.66 12.69 -34.53
N GLY A 451 3.78 11.97 -35.23
CA GLY A 451 3.40 12.22 -36.62
C GLY A 451 2.24 11.31 -37.06
N THR A 452 1.66 11.57 -38.23
CA THR A 452 0.46 10.87 -38.72
C THR A 452 0.75 9.52 -39.37
N GLY A 453 2.00 9.26 -39.76
CA GLY A 453 2.39 8.04 -40.46
C GLY A 453 2.63 6.85 -39.51
N PRO A 454 2.49 5.60 -40.00
CA PRO A 454 2.71 4.39 -39.20
C PRO A 454 4.14 4.21 -38.68
N GLU A 455 5.10 4.95 -39.23
CA GLU A 455 6.50 5.03 -38.78
C GLU A 455 6.77 6.10 -37.72
N ASN A 456 5.74 6.71 -37.13
CA ASN A 456 5.86 7.76 -36.12
C ASN A 456 5.27 7.36 -34.76
N CYS A 457 5.14 6.05 -34.49
CA CYS A 457 4.62 5.57 -33.23
C CYS A 457 5.66 5.71 -32.11
N LEU A 458 5.23 6.19 -30.94
CA LEU A 458 5.99 6.22 -29.68
C LEU A 458 5.52 5.15 -28.70
N SER A 459 4.25 4.74 -28.80
CA SER A 459 3.70 3.59 -28.11
C SER A 459 2.58 2.97 -28.93
N CYS A 460 2.25 1.71 -28.66
CA CYS A 460 1.31 0.93 -29.44
C CYS A 460 0.06 0.59 -28.65
N PHE A 461 -1.06 0.40 -29.36
CA PHE A 461 -2.23 -0.20 -28.74
C PHE A 461 -1.96 -1.65 -28.32
N ASN A 462 -2.83 -2.18 -27.45
CA ASN A 462 -2.86 -3.62 -27.18
C ASN A 462 -2.95 -4.40 -28.50
N ASN A 463 -2.33 -5.58 -28.53
CA ASN A 463 -2.11 -6.44 -29.69
C ASN A 463 -1.05 -5.95 -30.68
N TYR A 464 -0.28 -4.92 -30.32
CA TYR A 464 0.87 -4.46 -31.08
C TYR A 464 2.08 -4.28 -30.16
N TYR A 465 3.28 -4.45 -30.70
CA TYR A 465 4.53 -4.06 -30.04
C TYR A 465 5.26 -3.00 -30.87
N LEU A 466 6.01 -2.16 -30.18
CA LEU A 466 6.80 -1.12 -30.82
C LEU A 466 8.10 -1.71 -31.36
N ASN A 467 8.26 -1.68 -32.68
CA ASN A 467 9.51 -2.01 -33.36
C ASN A 467 10.10 -0.72 -33.92
N PHE A 468 11.12 -0.20 -33.24
CA PHE A 468 11.66 1.15 -33.46
C PHE A 468 10.58 2.22 -33.38
N THR A 469 10.06 2.69 -34.51
CA THR A 469 9.04 3.74 -34.58
C THR A 469 7.72 3.24 -35.19
N ARG A 470 7.56 1.92 -35.36
CA ARG A 470 6.39 1.32 -36.00
C ARG A 470 5.75 0.26 -35.13
N CYS A 471 4.43 0.30 -35.01
CA CYS A 471 3.67 -0.70 -34.29
C CYS A 471 3.40 -1.92 -35.17
N ILE A 472 3.89 -3.08 -34.76
CA ILE A 472 3.72 -4.34 -35.47
C ILE A 472 2.78 -5.22 -34.65
N LYS A 473 1.85 -5.92 -35.33
CA LYS A 473 0.90 -6.81 -34.66
C LYS A 473 1.63 -7.92 -33.90
N CYS A 474 1.16 -8.17 -32.68
CA CYS A 474 1.48 -9.36 -31.91
C CYS A 474 0.87 -10.60 -32.56
N ASP A 475 1.25 -11.77 -32.06
CA ASP A 475 0.46 -12.98 -32.24
C ASP A 475 -1.00 -12.76 -31.75
N PRO A 476 -2.03 -13.29 -32.43
CA PRO A 476 -3.44 -13.06 -32.10
C PRO A 476 -3.84 -13.44 -30.66
N THR A 477 -3.08 -14.31 -30.01
CA THR A 477 -3.33 -14.76 -28.64
C THR A 477 -2.84 -13.74 -27.59
N CYS A 478 -1.85 -12.91 -27.92
CA CYS A 478 -1.28 -11.91 -27.01
C CYS A 478 -2.10 -10.61 -26.98
N ARG A 479 -2.36 -10.09 -25.77
CA ARG A 479 -2.90 -8.73 -25.55
C ARG A 479 -1.80 -7.68 -25.49
N VAL A 480 -0.67 -8.01 -24.86
CA VAL A 480 0.55 -7.17 -24.86
C VAL A 480 1.70 -8.10 -25.21
N CYS A 481 2.62 -7.67 -26.07
CA CYS A 481 3.77 -8.48 -26.48
C CYS A 481 5.04 -7.62 -26.62
N ASN A 482 6.20 -8.26 -26.70
CA ASN A 482 7.49 -7.62 -26.99
C ASN A 482 8.11 -8.08 -28.33
N GLY A 483 7.33 -8.79 -29.15
CA GLY A 483 7.76 -9.36 -30.42
C GLY A 483 6.59 -10.02 -31.17
N PRO A 484 6.78 -10.43 -32.42
CA PRO A 484 5.70 -10.86 -33.31
C PRO A 484 5.28 -12.32 -33.08
N ASN A 485 6.09 -13.12 -32.38
CA ASN A 485 5.88 -14.55 -32.27
C ASN A 485 4.99 -14.90 -31.07
N ALA A 486 4.35 -16.07 -31.11
CA ALA A 486 3.46 -16.57 -30.06
C ALA A 486 4.12 -16.69 -28.67
N ASN A 487 5.45 -16.73 -28.59
CA ASN A 487 6.22 -16.80 -27.34
C ASN A 487 6.69 -15.43 -26.82
N ASN A 488 6.26 -14.34 -27.46
CA ASN A 488 6.61 -12.98 -27.10
C ASN A 488 5.49 -12.25 -26.36
N CYS A 489 4.45 -12.96 -25.88
CA CYS A 489 3.40 -12.36 -25.08
C CYS A 489 3.96 -11.90 -23.72
N LEU A 490 3.36 -10.81 -23.21
CA LEU A 490 3.53 -10.30 -21.84
C LEU A 490 2.18 -10.33 -21.09
N SER A 491 1.07 -10.33 -21.82
CA SER A 491 -0.28 -10.59 -21.30
C SER A 491 -1.17 -11.13 -22.41
N CYS A 492 -2.28 -11.76 -22.05
CA CYS A 492 -3.16 -12.47 -22.98
C CYS A 492 -4.49 -11.79 -23.21
N ASN A 493 -5.07 -12.07 -24.39
CA ASN A 493 -6.45 -11.70 -24.69
C ASN A 493 -7.42 -12.49 -23.80
N THR A 494 -8.65 -11.98 -23.67
CA THR A 494 -9.71 -12.67 -22.92
C THR A 494 -9.90 -14.09 -23.49
N HIS A 495 -10.12 -15.09 -22.62
CA HIS A 495 -10.17 -16.53 -22.93
C HIS A 495 -8.83 -17.24 -23.16
N TYR A 496 -7.71 -16.58 -22.83
CA TYR A 496 -6.39 -17.20 -22.81
C TYR A 496 -5.74 -16.97 -21.44
N TYR A 497 -4.93 -17.91 -20.97
CA TYR A 497 -4.08 -17.72 -19.80
C TYR A 497 -2.62 -17.57 -20.23
N PHE A 498 -1.87 -16.79 -19.44
CA PHE A 498 -0.47 -16.46 -19.73
C PHE A 498 0.47 -17.50 -19.13
N GLU A 499 1.32 -18.10 -19.96
CA GLU A 499 2.29 -19.12 -19.55
C GLU A 499 3.60 -18.98 -20.33
N ASN A 500 4.72 -18.72 -19.65
CA ASN A 500 6.07 -18.66 -20.22
C ASN A 500 6.24 -17.85 -21.52
N GLY A 501 5.50 -16.75 -21.68
CA GLY A 501 5.53 -15.92 -22.89
C GLY A 501 4.51 -16.34 -23.96
N TYR A 502 3.73 -17.39 -23.73
CA TYR A 502 2.65 -17.86 -24.57
C TYR A 502 1.28 -17.54 -23.97
N CYS A 503 0.27 -17.51 -24.83
CA CYS A 503 -1.13 -17.38 -24.44
C CYS A 503 -1.91 -18.60 -24.93
N LEU A 504 -2.34 -19.45 -23.99
CA LEU A 504 -2.99 -20.73 -24.28
C LEU A 504 -4.49 -20.64 -24.00
N LYS A 505 -5.31 -21.30 -24.83
CA LYS A 505 -6.76 -21.34 -24.65
C LYS A 505 -7.11 -22.15 -23.41
N TRP A 506 -8.20 -21.77 -22.76
CA TRP A 506 -8.84 -22.61 -21.76
C TRP A 506 -9.47 -23.80 -22.50
N GLU A 507 -9.01 -25.01 -22.25
CA GLU A 507 -9.67 -26.21 -22.77
C GLU A 507 -11.00 -26.39 -22.02
N THR A 508 -12.08 -25.85 -22.58
CA THR A 508 -13.45 -26.18 -22.18
C THR A 508 -13.87 -27.45 -22.90
N ASP A 509 -13.29 -28.59 -22.54
CA ASP A 509 -13.81 -29.91 -22.93
C ASP A 509 -13.44 -30.92 -21.82
N ASN A 510 -14.15 -30.83 -20.71
CA ASN A 510 -14.56 -31.97 -19.85
C ASN A 510 -15.33 -31.43 -18.64
N TRP A 511 -16.58 -31.06 -18.88
CA TRP A 511 -17.59 -30.97 -17.83
C TRP A 511 -18.30 -32.32 -17.79
N PRO A 512 -18.09 -33.19 -16.78
CA PRO A 512 -19.04 -34.27 -16.54
C PRO A 512 -20.31 -33.63 -15.96
N GLN A 513 -21.43 -33.88 -16.65
CA GLN A 513 -22.79 -33.53 -16.20
C GLN A 513 -23.10 -34.02 -14.80
#